data_AF-A0A202E4W0-F1
#
_entry.id   AF-A0A202E4W0-F1
#
_cell.length_a   1.000
_cell.length_b   1.000
_cell.length_c   1.000
_cell.angle_alpha   90.00
_cell.angle_beta   90.00
_cell.angle_gamma   90.00
#
_symmetry.space_group_name_H-M   'P 1'
#
loop_
_entity.id
_entity.type
_entity.pdbx_description
1 polymer ?
#
loop_
_entity_poly.entity_id
_entity_poly.type
_entity_poly.pdbx_seq_one_letter_code
_entity_poly.pdbx_strand_id
1 'polypeptide(L)' 'MDLTMDDVAVLFYNYAVILTAAYAPIMAGIEDRFMILALGLVFALFWTGYFRYSIQPRFTDSSDESPPQTEQ' A
#
# COMPACT_ATOMS: atom_id res chain seq x y z
N MET A 1 15.84 -16.21 2.48
CA MET A 1 15.35 -14.81 2.50
C MET A 1 13.99 -14.91 3.13
N ASP A 2 13.90 -14.63 4.43
CA ASP A 2 12.61 -14.64 5.10
C ASP A 2 11.85 -13.40 4.62
N LEU A 3 10.70 -13.63 4.00
CA LEU A 3 9.81 -12.57 3.57
C LEU A 3 9.31 -11.86 4.82
N THR A 4 9.70 -10.59 4.98
CA THR A 4 9.23 -9.80 6.10
C THR A 4 7.81 -9.30 5.82
N MET A 5 7.04 -9.03 6.87
CA MET A 5 5.68 -8.47 6.75
C MET A 5 5.70 -7.11 6.00
N ASP A 6 6.79 -6.37 6.13
CA ASP A 6 7.04 -5.11 5.41
C ASP A 6 7.19 -5.33 3.91
N ASP A 7 7.91 -6.38 3.49
CA ASP A 7 8.06 -6.73 2.06
C ASP A 7 6.69 -7.03 1.44
N VAL A 8 5.81 -7.71 2.19
CA VAL A 8 4.45 -8.02 1.78
C VAL A 8 3.60 -6.75 1.66
N ALA A 9 3.68 -5.84 2.63
CA ALA A 9 2.96 -4.58 2.59
C ALA A 9 3.38 -3.70 1.39
N VAL A 10 4.68 -3.61 1.11
CA VAL A 10 5.20 -2.91 -0.07
C VAL A 10 4.74 -3.56 -1.37
N LEU A 11 4.71 -4.90 -1.43
CA LEU A 11 4.20 -5.62 -2.59
C LEU A 11 2.71 -5.31 -2.84
N PHE A 12 1.88 -5.35 -1.79
CA PHE A 12 0.46 -5.00 -1.89
C PHE A 12 0.24 -3.55 -2.31
N TYR A 13 1.03 -2.62 -1.78
CA TYR A 13 0.99 -1.21 -2.19
C TYR A 13 1.23 -1.07 -3.70
N ASN A 14 2.33 -1.63 -4.21
CA ASN A 14 2.66 -1.54 -5.63
C ASN A 14 1.57 -2.17 -6.51
N TYR A 15 1.04 -3.33 -6.09
CA TYR A 15 0.00 -4.03 -6.84
C TYR A 15 -1.31 -3.24 -6.89
N ALA A 16 -1.71 -2.64 -5.77
CA ALA A 16 -2.91 -1.80 -5.69
C ALA A 16 -2.81 -0.55 -6.58
N VAL A 17 -1.65 0.11 -6.58
CA VAL A 17 -1.38 1.27 -7.45
C VAL A 17 -1.45 0.88 -8.92
N ILE A 18 -0.76 -0.18 -9.33
CA ILE A 18 -0.73 -0.62 -10.73
C ILE A 18 -2.13 -1.04 -11.21
N LEU A 19 -2.84 -1.84 -10.41
CA LEU A 19 -4.19 -2.28 -10.77
C LEU A 19 -5.15 -1.10 -10.90
N THR A 20 -5.14 -0.15 -9.96
CA THR A 20 -6.05 1.01 -10.03
C THR A 20 -5.69 1.97 -11.16
N ALA A 21 -4.40 2.24 -11.38
CA ALA A 21 -3.92 3.08 -12.47
C ALA A 21 -4.13 2.48 -13.86
N ALA A 22 -4.16 1.15 -14.00
CA ALA A 22 -4.45 0.48 -15.27
C ALA A 22 -5.96 0.26 -15.48
N TYR A 23 -6.66 -0.24 -14.46
CA TYR A 23 -8.07 -0.64 -14.60
C TYR A 23 -9.01 0.55 -14.72
N ALA A 24 -8.83 1.60 -13.91
CA ALA A 24 -9.75 2.73 -13.91
C ALA A 24 -9.81 3.47 -15.26
N PRO A 25 -8.67 3.78 -15.93
CA PRO A 25 -8.71 4.40 -17.25
C PRO A 25 -9.28 3.48 -18.34
N ILE A 26 -8.97 2.17 -18.31
CA ILE A 26 -9.52 1.19 -19.26
C ILE A 26 -11.04 1.13 -19.14
N MET A 27 -11.56 1.05 -17.91
CA MET A 27 -13.01 0.99 -17.66
C MET A 27 -13.71 2.29 -18.08
N ALA A 28 -13.04 3.42 -17.92
CA ALA A 28 -13.55 4.73 -18.32
C ALA A 28 -13.38 5.04 -19.82
N GLY A 29 -12.77 4.14 -20.61
CA GLY A 29 -12.50 4.36 -22.03
C GLY A 29 -11.50 5.49 -22.31
N ILE A 30 -10.62 5.79 -21.35
CA ILE A 30 -9.63 6.85 -21.46
C ILE A 30 -8.43 6.32 -22.26
N GLU A 31 -8.21 6.86 -23.45
CA GLU A 31 -7.07 6.52 -24.31
C GLU A 31 -5.94 7.56 -24.26
N ASP A 32 -6.22 8.75 -23.70
CA ASP A 32 -5.24 9.83 -23.57
C ASP A 32 -4.15 9.45 -22.56
N ARG A 33 -2.92 9.32 -23.06
CA ARG A 33 -1.73 8.95 -22.27
C ARG A 33 -1.44 9.93 -21.15
N PHE A 34 -1.64 11.24 -21.36
CA PHE A 34 -1.43 12.23 -20.31
C PHE A 34 -2.47 12.07 -19.20
N MET A 35 -3.72 11.81 -19.55
CA MET A 35 -4.78 11.60 -18.58
C MET A 35 -4.60 10.31 -17.79
N ILE A 36 -4.14 9.23 -18.43
CA ILE A 36 -3.78 7.97 -17.76
C ILE A 36 -2.65 8.21 -16.74
N LEU A 37 -1.59 8.92 -17.12
CA LEU A 37 -0.48 9.23 -16.22
C LEU A 37 -0.91 10.13 -15.05
N ALA A 38 -1.74 11.13 -15.31
CA ALA A 38 -2.28 12.02 -14.28
C ALA A 38 -3.14 11.25 -13.26
N LEU A 39 -4.03 10.37 -13.74
CA LEU A 39 -4.82 9.50 -12.88
C LEU A 39 -3.95 8.51 -12.10
N GLY A 40 -2.95 7.92 -12.76
CA GLY A 40 -1.96 7.06 -12.11
C GLY A 40 -1.24 7.76 -10.96
N LEU A 41 -0.83 9.02 -11.15
CA LEU A 41 -0.23 9.83 -10.09
C LEU A 41 -1.20 10.06 -8.93
N VAL A 42 -2.46 10.39 -9.21
CA VAL A 42 -3.49 10.58 -8.18
C VAL A 42 -3.71 9.30 -7.36
N PHE A 43 -3.83 8.15 -8.02
CA PHE A 43 -3.96 6.87 -7.34
C PHE A 43 -2.71 6.51 -6.52
N ALA A 44 -1.51 6.76 -7.04
CA ALA A 44 -0.26 6.55 -6.32
C ALA A 44 -0.21 7.38 -5.02
N LEU A 45 -0.57 8.67 -5.09
CA LEU A 45 -0.63 9.55 -3.92
C LEU A 45 -1.68 9.09 -2.90
N PHE A 46 -2.88 8.71 -3.37
CA PHE A 46 -3.94 8.18 -2.53
C PHE A 46 -3.49 6.93 -1.78
N TRP A 47 -2.94 5.94 -2.50
CA TRP A 47 -2.46 4.70 -1.90
C TRP A 47 -1.27 4.93 -0.97
N THR A 48 -0.38 5.87 -1.29
CA THR A 48 0.75 6.22 -0.40
C THR A 48 0.25 6.73 0.95
N GLY A 49 -0.73 7.63 0.93
CA GLY A 49 -1.38 8.11 2.15
C GLY A 49 -2.09 6.99 2.90
N TYR A 50 -2.92 6.21 2.21
CA TYR A 50 -3.65 5.09 2.82
C TYR A 50 -2.72 4.08 3.48
N PHE A 51 -1.62 3.70 2.82
CA PHE A 51 -0.66 2.75 3.40
C PHE A 51 0.06 3.33 4.62
N ARG A 52 0.50 4.59 4.56
CA ARG A 52 1.20 5.23 5.68
C ARG A 52 0.32 5.39 6.92
N TYR A 53 -0.96 5.71 6.75
CA TYR A 53 -1.86 5.99 7.88
C TYR A 53 -2.67 4.78 8.36
N SER A 54 -3.04 3.87 7.46
CA SER A 54 -3.99 2.79 7.80
C SER A 54 -3.33 1.42 7.90
N ILE A 55 -2.26 1.18 7.12
CA ILE A 55 -1.56 -0.10 7.06
C ILE A 55 -0.40 -0.05 8.05
N GLN A 56 0.58 0.84 7.85
CA GLN A 56 1.84 0.90 8.61
C GLN A 56 1.67 0.81 10.16
N PRO A 57 0.77 1.55 10.82
CA PRO A 57 0.65 1.51 12.29
C PRO A 57 0.23 0.14 12.83
N ARG A 58 -0.56 -0.61 12.06
CA ARG A 58 -1.04 -1.93 12.47
C ARG A 58 0.07 -2.98 12.50
N PHE A 59 1.16 -2.75 11.78
CA PHE A 59 2.32 -3.67 11.72
C PHE A 59 3.39 -3.31 12.76
N THR A 60 3.51 -2.03 13.13
CA THR A 60 4.45 -1.59 14.17
C THR A 60 3.97 -1.93 15.58
N ASP A 61 2.68 -1.82 15.87
CA ASP A 61 2.15 -2.09 17.24
C ASP A 61 2.22 -3.58 17.63
N SER A 62 2.32 -4.50 16.66
CA SER A 62 2.38 -5.94 16.92
C SER A 62 3.74 -6.41 17.46
N SER A 63 4.75 -5.53 17.46
CA SER A 63 6.12 -5.86 17.90
C SER A 63 6.41 -5.48 19.35
N ASP A 64 5.51 -4.72 20.01
CA ASP A 64 5.70 -4.26 21.39
C ASP A 64 4.98 -5.10 22.45
N GLU A 65 4.28 -6.17 22.06
CA GLU A 65 3.68 -7.12 22.99
C GLU A 65 4.73 -8.13 23.48
N SER A 66 5.73 -7.62 24.19
CA SER A 66 6.58 -8.46 25.05
C SER A 66 5.70 -9.07 26.14
N PRO A 67 5.71 -10.40 26.35
CA PRO A 67 4.95 -11.00 27.44
C PRO A 67 5.44 -10.42 28.77
N PRO A 68 4.55 -10.23 29.76
CA PRO A 68 4.97 -9.74 31.06
C PRO A 68 6.03 -10.70 31.60
N GLN A 69 7.24 -10.19 31.83
CA GLN A 69 8.23 -10.88 32.62
C GLN A 69 7.61 -11.04 34.01
N THR A 70 7.17 -12.26 34.32
CA THR A 70 6.81 -12.64 35.67
C THR A 70 8.10 -12.56 36.49
N GLU A 71 8.36 -11.41 37.10
CA GLU A 71 9.39 -11.28 38.12
C GLU A 71 9.00 -12.16 39.31
N GLN A 72 9.83 -13.18 39.52
CA GLN A 72 10.16 -13.91 40.75
C GLN A 72 9.04 -14.52 41.59
#